data_AF-A0A3B9VXI9-F1
#
_entry.id   AF-A0A3B9VXI9-F1
#
_cell.length_a   1.000
_cell.length_b   1.000
_cell.length_c   1.000
_cell.angle_alpha   90.00
_cell.angle_beta   90.00
_cell.angle_gamma   90.00
#
_symmetry.space_group_name_H-M   'P 1'
#
loop_
_entity.id
_entity.type
_entity.pdbx_description
1 polymer ?
#
loop_
_entity_poly.entity_id
_entity_poly.type
_entity_poly.pdbx_seq_one_letter_code
_entity_poly.pdbx_strand_id
1 'polypeptide(L)' 'PLVAEEQFGPALPIIRYGTVDEAVAMANGLDVGLGASVWSSDLSAAREVAARIQAGTVWINKHGAVDPRVPFGGAKQ' A
#
# COMPACT_ATOMS: atom_id res chain seq x y z
N PRO A 1 4.42 -17.47 2.69
CA PRO A 1 5.75 -16.90 2.99
C PRO A 1 6.13 -15.73 2.08
N LEU A 2 6.51 -15.93 0.80
CA LEU A 2 7.11 -14.88 -0.05
C LEU A 2 6.31 -13.55 -0.13
N VAL A 3 4.98 -13.64 -0.14
CA VAL A 3 4.07 -12.48 -0.26
C VAL A 3 3.70 -11.86 1.09
N ALA A 4 3.66 -12.68 2.15
CA ALA A 4 3.09 -12.29 3.44
C ALA A 4 4.17 -11.95 4.49
N GLU A 5 5.40 -12.39 4.27
CA GLU A 5 6.55 -12.11 5.12
C GLU A 5 7.47 -11.11 4.44
N GLU A 6 8.18 -10.33 5.25
CA GLU A 6 9.10 -9.31 4.75
C GLU A 6 10.35 -9.95 4.12
N GLN A 7 10.68 -9.51 2.90
CA GLN A 7 11.75 -10.14 2.13
C GLN A 7 13.13 -9.54 2.36
N PHE A 8 13.23 -8.25 2.71
CA PHE A 8 14.49 -7.49 2.87
C PHE A 8 15.54 -7.71 1.74
N GLY A 9 15.08 -8.09 0.56
CA GLY A 9 15.90 -8.40 -0.61
C GLY A 9 15.22 -7.94 -1.90
N PRO A 10 15.91 -8.06 -3.04
CA PRO A 10 15.41 -7.56 -4.33
C PRO A 10 14.35 -8.50 -4.95
N ALA A 11 13.28 -8.79 -4.20
CA ALA A 11 12.16 -9.60 -4.62
C ALA A 11 10.89 -8.75 -4.67
N LEU A 12 10.17 -8.79 -5.80
CA LEU A 12 8.90 -8.08 -6.00
C LEU A 12 7.82 -9.07 -6.46
N PRO A 13 7.03 -9.64 -5.53
CA PRO A 13 5.90 -10.48 -5.89
C PRO A 13 4.83 -9.68 -6.65
N ILE A 14 4.27 -10.26 -7.71
CA ILE A 14 3.18 -9.65 -8.49
C ILE A 14 1.95 -10.54 -8.35
N ILE A 15 0.86 -9.96 -7.84
CA ILE A 15 -0.41 -10.65 -7.61
C ILE A 15 -1.47 -9.96 -8.46
N ARG A 16 -2.20 -10.75 -9.25
CA ARG A 16 -3.34 -10.26 -10.01
C ARG A 16 -4.57 -10.21 -9.10
N TYR A 17 -5.41 -9.20 -9.31
CA TYR A 17 -6.73 -9.09 -8.70
C TYR A 17 -7.77 -8.94 -9.80
N GLY A 18 -9.00 -9.33 -9.53
CA GLY A 18 -10.15 -9.12 -10.42
C GLY A 18 -10.89 -7.81 -10.13
N THR A 19 -10.92 -7.38 -8.87
CA THR A 19 -11.59 -6.14 -8.45
C THR A 19 -10.73 -5.30 -7.50
N VAL A 20 -11.00 -3.99 -7.45
CA VAL A 20 -10.35 -3.09 -6.50
C VAL A 20 -10.66 -3.49 -5.05
N ASP A 21 -11.87 -3.99 -4.78
CA ASP A 21 -12.26 -4.46 -3.44
C ASP A 21 -11.42 -5.66 -2.98
N GLU A 22 -11.16 -6.60 -3.89
CA GLU A 22 -10.25 -7.72 -3.65
C GLU A 22 -8.82 -7.24 -3.39
N ALA A 23 -8.32 -6.28 -4.17
CA ALA A 23 -6.98 -5.70 -3.97
C ALA A 23 -6.83 -5.03 -2.60
N VAL A 24 -7.84 -4.25 -2.18
CA VAL A 24 -7.87 -3.62 -0.86
C VAL A 24 -7.95 -4.68 0.25
N ALA A 25 -8.76 -5.72 0.07
CA ALA A 25 -8.86 -6.81 1.04
C ALA A 25 -7.53 -7.57 1.20
N MET A 26 -6.84 -7.86 0.08
CA MET A 26 -5.52 -8.49 0.11
C MET A 26 -4.47 -7.60 0.80
N ALA A 27 -4.42 -6.31 0.47
CA ALA A 27 -3.48 -5.37 1.08
C ALA A 27 -3.72 -5.21 2.58
N ASN A 28 -4.98 -5.12 3.00
CA ASN A 28 -5.35 -4.98 4.41
C ASN A 28 -5.29 -6.29 5.20
N GLY A 29 -5.19 -7.45 4.53
CA GLY A 29 -5.09 -8.77 5.16
C GLY A 29 -3.73 -9.08 5.80
N LEU A 30 -2.73 -8.20 5.65
CA LEU A 30 -1.42 -8.33 6.30
C LEU A 30 -1.44 -7.78 7.73
N ASP A 31 -0.65 -8.38 8.61
CA ASP A 31 -0.48 -7.91 10.01
C ASP A 31 0.34 -6.62 10.12
N VAL A 32 1.08 -6.27 9.07
CA VAL A 32 1.93 -5.07 8.98
C VAL A 32 1.28 -3.98 8.12
N GLY A 33 1.67 -2.71 8.34
CA GLY A 33 1.06 -1.57 7.66
C GLY A 33 1.90 -0.29 7.69
N LEU A 34 3.12 -0.33 7.14
CA LEU A 34 4.02 0.84 7.10
C LEU A 34 3.66 1.81 5.97
N GLY A 35 3.78 1.35 4.72
CA GLY A 35 3.60 2.17 3.53
C GLY A 35 2.89 1.42 2.41
N ALA A 36 2.04 2.12 1.65
CA ALA A 36 1.38 1.58 0.46
C ALA A 36 1.38 2.61 -0.68
N SER A 37 1.27 2.15 -1.92
CA SER A 37 1.11 3.05 -3.07
C SER A 37 -0.07 2.64 -3.96
N VAL A 38 -0.83 3.63 -4.40
CA VAL A 38 -1.94 3.51 -5.34
C VAL A 38 -1.57 4.24 -6.62
N TRP A 39 -1.77 3.59 -7.77
CA TRP A 39 -1.40 4.12 -9.08
C TRP A 39 -2.62 4.15 -9.99
N SER A 40 -2.95 5.33 -10.49
CA SER A 40 -4.06 5.54 -11.44
C SER A 40 -3.91 6.89 -12.14
N SER A 41 -4.36 6.97 -13.39
CA SER A 41 -4.56 8.24 -14.08
C SER A 41 -5.79 9.00 -13.58
N ASP A 42 -6.75 8.32 -12.96
CA ASP A 42 -7.90 8.92 -12.27
C ASP A 42 -7.54 9.19 -10.80
N LEU A 43 -7.34 10.47 -10.48
CA LEU A 43 -6.99 10.91 -9.12
C LEU A 43 -8.15 10.77 -8.13
N SER A 44 -9.41 10.80 -8.55
CA SER A 44 -10.55 10.59 -7.65
C SER A 44 -10.59 9.14 -7.21
N ALA A 45 -10.54 8.23 -8.20
CA ALA A 45 -10.49 6.79 -7.92
C ALA A 45 -9.25 6.43 -7.08
N ALA A 46 -8.08 7.01 -7.36
CA ALA A 46 -6.88 6.77 -6.56
C ALA A 46 -7.05 7.20 -5.10
N ARG A 47 -7.69 8.36 -4.86
CA ARG A 47 -7.95 8.86 -3.49
C ARG A 47 -8.94 7.97 -2.75
N GLU A 48 -10.00 7.53 -3.41
CA GLU A 48 -10.97 6.60 -2.83
C GLU A 48 -10.33 5.28 -2.42
N VAL A 49 -9.47 4.71 -3.26
CA VAL A 49 -8.73 3.49 -2.93
C VAL A 49 -7.72 3.75 -1.81
N ALA A 50 -6.94 4.83 -1.90
CA ALA A 50 -5.94 5.17 -0.89
C ALA A 50 -6.54 5.33 0.51
N ALA A 51 -7.73 5.94 0.62
CA ALA A 51 -8.45 6.11 1.89
C ALA A 51 -8.91 4.79 2.53
N ARG A 52 -8.93 3.69 1.77
CA ARG A 52 -9.35 2.35 2.23
C ARG A 52 -8.18 1.48 2.68
N ILE A 53 -6.94 1.86 2.39
CA ILE A 53 -5.75 1.08 2.74
C ILE A 53 -5.33 1.36 4.19
N GLN A 54 -5.11 0.31 4.97
CA GLN A 54 -4.64 0.36 6.34
C GLN A 54 -3.10 0.36 6.39
N ALA A 55 -2.51 1.51 6.08
CA ALA A 55 -1.08 1.78 6.24
C ALA A 55 -0.90 3.17 6.81
N GLY A 56 0.18 3.42 7.56
CA GLY A 56 0.39 4.75 8.14
C GLY A 56 0.82 5.79 7.12
N THR A 57 1.30 5.39 5.94
CA THR A 57 1.46 6.29 4.79
C THR A 57 0.96 5.62 3.51
N VAL A 58 0.14 6.35 2.74
CA VAL A 58 -0.32 5.92 1.42
C VAL A 58 0.04 6.97 0.38
N TRP A 59 0.82 6.58 -0.62
CA TRP A 59 1.22 7.44 -1.74
C TRP A 59 0.29 7.24 -2.94
N ILE A 60 -0.05 8.33 -3.63
CA ILE A 60 -0.73 8.29 -4.92
C ILE A 60 0.29 8.66 -6.01
N ASN A 61 0.47 7.78 -6.99
CA ASN A 61 1.41 7.95 -8.12
C ASN A 61 2.87 8.25 -7.70
N LYS A 62 3.27 7.74 -6.53
CA LYS A 62 4.61 7.81 -5.95
C LYS A 62 4.84 6.56 -5.09
N HIS A 63 6.09 6.31 -4.70
CA HIS A 63 6.43 5.26 -3.75
C HIS A 63 7.70 5.66 -2.98
N GLY A 64 7.71 5.49 -1.66
CA GLY A 64 8.86 5.82 -0.82
C GLY A 64 9.22 7.31 -0.74
N ALA A 65 8.28 8.20 -1.09
CA ALA A 65 8.50 9.64 -1.01
C ALA A 65 8.33 10.12 0.44
N VAL A 66 9.42 10.52 1.08
CA VAL A 66 9.43 10.99 2.47
C VAL A 66 9.65 12.50 2.51
N ASP A 67 8.80 13.21 3.27
CA ASP A 67 8.95 14.64 3.54
C ASP A 67 9.09 14.83 5.06
N PRO A 68 10.14 15.50 5.56
CA PRO A 68 10.38 15.65 7.00
C PRO A 68 9.28 16.42 7.74
N ARG A 69 8.36 17.07 7.03
CA ARG A 69 7.22 17.82 7.59
C ARG A 69 5.94 16.99 7.68
N VAL A 70 5.92 15.80 7.10
CA VAL A 70 4.75 14.91 7.07
C VAL A 70 5.01 13.75 8.05
N PRO A 71 4.09 13.45 8.99
CA PRO A 71 4.24 12.30 9.86
C PRO A 71 4.41 11.00 9.06
N PHE A 72 5.37 10.18 9.48
CA PHE A 72 5.63 8.87 8.90
C PHE A 72 5.71 7.83 10.01
N GLY A 73 4.92 6.76 9.87
CA GLY A 73 4.79 5.69 10.85
C GLY A 73 3.90 4.57 10.32
N GLY A 74 3.81 3.45 11.03
CA GLY A 74 2.93 2.33 10.67
C GLY A 74 1.54 2.42 11.32
N ALA A 75 0.57 1.70 10.77
CA ALA A 75 -0.82 1.62 11.27
C ALA A 75 -1.18 0.26 11.90
N LYS A 76 -0.22 -0.68 12.01
CA LYS A 76 -0.39 -2.04 12.55
C LYS A 76 0.85 -2.47 13.37
N GLN A 77 1.17 -3.77 13.43
CA GLN A 77 2.37 -4.26 14.13
C GLN A 77 3.67 -3.72 13.52
#